data_AF-A0A937VVZ8-F1
#
_entry.id   AF-A0A937VVZ8-F1
#
_cell.length_a   1.000
_cell.length_b   1.000
_cell.length_c   1.000
_cell.angle_alpha   90.00
_cell.angle_beta   90.00
_cell.angle_gamma   90.00
#
_symmetry.space_group_name_H-M   'P 1'
#
loop_
_entity.id
_entity.type
_entity.pdbx_description
1 polymer ?
#
loop_
_entity_poly.entity_id
_entity_poly.type
_entity_poly.pdbx_seq_one_letter_code
_entity_poly.pdbx_strand_id
1 'polypeptide(L)'
;GKGYPYRVGGLNLIGLKRHNFSLEERRSLTKAFNLTYRSNLRVSEALDVIEKEVPMNAHVKHWVDFCRSSKRGLIGLQALVQGLQDEEESEDLVEEKV
;
A
#
# COMPACT_ATOMS: atom_id res chain seq x y z
N GLY A 1 8.84 12.24 -1.28
CA GLY A 1 7.59 12.98 -1.52
C GLY A 1 7.87 14.45 -1.51
N LYS A 2 6.84 15.30 -1.57
CA LYS A 2 6.97 16.77 -1.51
C LYS A 2 5.63 17.43 -1.15
N GLY A 3 5.68 18.71 -0.76
CA GLY A 3 4.50 19.59 -0.62
C GLY A 3 4.01 19.81 0.82
N TYR A 4 3.04 20.72 0.95
CA TYR A 4 2.24 20.99 2.15
C TYR A 4 0.77 21.12 1.72
N PRO A 5 -0.13 20.15 2.05
CA PRO A 5 0.14 18.93 2.81
C PRO A 5 1.11 17.98 2.07
N TYR A 6 1.89 17.21 2.83
CA TYR A 6 2.92 16.33 2.28
C TYR A 6 2.30 15.17 1.49
N ARG A 7 2.83 14.92 0.29
CA ARG A 7 2.40 13.81 -0.58
C ARG A 7 3.48 12.76 -0.74
N VAL A 8 3.07 11.49 -0.68
CA VAL A 8 3.94 10.34 -0.95
C VAL A 8 4.38 10.36 -2.41
N GLY A 9 5.69 10.21 -2.63
CA GLY A 9 6.30 10.31 -3.97
C GLY A 9 6.67 8.98 -4.61
N GLY A 10 6.44 7.86 -3.93
CA GLY A 10 6.90 6.53 -4.34
C GLY A 10 8.12 6.03 -3.57
N LEU A 11 8.58 4.84 -3.96
CA LEU A 11 9.73 4.16 -3.36
C LEU A 11 11.05 4.86 -3.75
N ASN A 12 11.98 4.98 -2.80
CA ASN A 12 13.30 5.60 -3.03
C ASN A 12 14.26 4.66 -3.78
N LEU A 13 13.97 4.39 -5.05
CA LEU A 13 14.74 3.45 -5.89
C LEU A 13 16.21 3.83 -6.03
N ILE A 14 16.54 5.12 -6.08
CA ILE A 14 17.93 5.60 -6.17
C ILE A 14 18.68 5.25 -4.88
N GLY A 15 18.07 5.51 -3.72
CA GLY A 15 18.64 5.14 -2.42
C GLY A 15 18.88 3.64 -2.31
N LEU A 16 17.90 2.82 -2.68
CA LEU A 16 18.03 1.36 -2.65
C LEU A 16 19.16 0.86 -3.57
N LYS A 17 19.32 1.45 -4.77
CA LYS A 17 20.43 1.14 -5.67
C LYS A 17 21.79 1.46 -5.04
N ARG A 18 21.92 2.61 -4.35
CA ARG A 18 23.17 3.00 -3.66
C ARG A 18 23.52 2.09 -2.49
N HIS A 19 22.53 1.46 -1.87
CA HIS A 19 22.72 0.48 -0.79
C HIS A 19 22.79 -0.97 -1.28
N ASN A 20 23.07 -1.19 -2.58
CA ASN A 20 23.28 -2.51 -3.17
C ASN A 20 22.09 -3.47 -3.05
N PHE A 21 20.86 -2.96 -2.97
CA PHE A 21 19.68 -3.82 -3.08
C PHE A 21 19.65 -4.44 -4.48
N SER A 22 19.52 -5.76 -4.52
CA SER A 22 19.42 -6.52 -5.76
C SER A 22 18.20 -6.05 -6.59
N LEU A 23 18.20 -6.41 -7.87
CA LEU A 23 17.08 -6.09 -8.74
C LEU A 23 15.79 -6.77 -8.25
N GLU A 24 15.88 -8.00 -7.75
CA GLU A 24 14.73 -8.78 -7.28
C GLU A 24 14.14 -8.21 -5.99
N GLU A 25 14.98 -7.81 -5.04
CA GLU A 25 14.52 -7.14 -3.81
C GLU A 25 13.81 -5.83 -4.12
N ARG A 26 14.38 -5.02 -5.03
CA ARG A 26 13.76 -3.77 -5.48
C ARG A 26 12.44 -4.01 -6.19
N ARG A 27 12.34 -5.04 -7.03
CA ARG A 27 11.08 -5.42 -7.71
C ARG A 27 10.01 -5.84 -6.71
N SER A 28 10.37 -6.69 -5.76
CA SER A 28 9.44 -7.19 -4.74
C SER A 28 8.93 -6.05 -3.85
N LEU A 29 9.83 -5.16 -3.38
CA LEU A 29 9.46 -3.95 -2.65
C LEU A 29 8.58 -3.00 -3.47
N THR A 30 8.87 -2.84 -4.77
CA THR A 30 8.06 -1.98 -5.64
C THR A 30 6.65 -2.55 -5.82
N LYS A 31 6.52 -3.87 -6.00
CA LYS A 31 5.21 -4.55 -6.09
C LYS A 31 4.43 -4.38 -4.79
N ALA A 32 5.07 -4.62 -3.64
CA ALA A 32 4.46 -4.44 -2.34
C ALA A 32 4.00 -2.99 -2.11
N PHE A 33 4.86 -2.00 -2.39
CA PHE A 33 4.50 -0.59 -2.26
C PHE A 33 3.32 -0.19 -3.17
N ASN A 34 3.30 -0.69 -4.41
CA ASN A 34 2.21 -0.43 -5.34
C ASN A 34 0.90 -1.04 -4.86
N LEU A 35 0.93 -2.27 -4.35
CA LEU A 35 -0.25 -2.89 -3.75
C LEU A 35 -0.76 -2.05 -2.57
N THR A 36 0.10 -1.51 -1.72
CA THR A 36 -0.35 -0.69 -0.59
C THR A 36 -0.95 0.67 -1.00
N TYR A 37 -0.44 1.32 -2.06
CA TYR A 37 -0.81 2.71 -2.39
C TYR A 37 -1.63 2.89 -3.67
N ARG A 38 -1.77 1.86 -4.51
CA ARG A 38 -2.31 1.99 -5.89
C ARG A 38 -3.28 0.89 -6.30
N SER A 39 -3.58 -0.08 -5.43
CA SER A 39 -4.44 -1.22 -5.77
C SER A 39 -5.94 -0.99 -5.59
N ASN A 40 -6.35 0.20 -5.15
CA ASN A 40 -7.71 0.48 -4.69
C ASN A 40 -8.21 -0.49 -3.59
N LEU A 41 -7.30 -1.22 -2.93
CA LEU A 41 -7.63 -2.10 -1.81
C LEU A 41 -7.49 -1.34 -0.49
N ARG A 42 -8.21 -1.81 0.53
CA ARG A 42 -7.91 -1.42 1.90
C ARG A 42 -6.51 -1.89 2.26
N VAL A 43 -5.90 -1.20 3.22
CA VAL A 43 -4.53 -1.52 3.66
C VAL A 43 -4.42 -2.97 4.13
N SER A 44 -5.38 -3.47 4.91
CA SER A 44 -5.42 -4.86 5.38
C SER A 44 -5.43 -5.85 4.22
N GLU A 45 -6.32 -5.65 3.25
CA GLU A 45 -6.45 -6.50 2.06
C GLU A 45 -5.18 -6.47 1.21
N ALA A 46 -4.63 -5.27 0.99
CA ALA A 46 -3.38 -5.11 0.25
C ALA A 46 -2.23 -5.88 0.93
N LEU A 47 -2.14 -5.86 2.26
CA LEU A 47 -1.11 -6.60 3.00
C LEU A 47 -1.30 -8.12 2.88
N ASP A 48 -2.54 -8.61 2.92
CA ASP A 48 -2.82 -10.03 2.74
C ASP A 48 -2.50 -10.49 1.29
N VAL A 49 -2.75 -9.64 0.29
CA VAL A 49 -2.34 -9.91 -1.10
C VAL A 49 -0.82 -9.90 -1.23
N ILE A 50 -0.11 -8.99 -0.55
CA ILE A 50 1.36 -8.95 -0.55
C ILE A 50 1.94 -10.25 -0.02
N GLU A 51 1.39 -10.77 1.09
CA GLU A 51 1.86 -12.02 1.70
C GLU A 51 1.66 -13.25 0.79
N LYS A 52 0.65 -13.22 -0.09
CA LYS A 52 0.33 -14.32 -1.01
C LYS A 52 1.07 -14.22 -2.36
N GLU A 53 1.20 -13.03 -2.93
CA GLU A 53 1.60 -12.84 -4.33
C GLU A 53 2.98 -12.22 -4.55
N VAL A 54 3.61 -11.67 -3.52
CA VAL A 54 4.92 -11.04 -3.62
C VAL A 54 5.97 -11.98 -3.03
N PRO A 55 7.07 -12.28 -3.76
CA PRO A 55 8.17 -13.06 -3.20
C PRO A 55 8.65 -12.44 -1.88
N MET A 56 8.48 -13.20 -0.80
CA MET A 56 8.78 -12.71 0.54
C MET A 56 10.29 -12.68 0.76
N ASN A 57 10.80 -11.51 1.14
CA ASN A 57 12.17 -11.33 1.58
C ASN A 57 12.19 -10.45 2.84
N ALA A 58 13.37 -10.29 3.44
CA ALA A 58 13.51 -9.51 4.68
C ALA A 58 12.95 -8.09 4.56
N HIS A 59 13.06 -7.45 3.38
CA HIS A 59 12.60 -6.09 3.17
C HIS A 59 11.08 -5.98 2.95
N VAL A 60 10.48 -6.92 2.21
CA VAL A 60 9.02 -7.00 2.05
C VAL A 60 8.37 -7.32 3.39
N LYS A 61 8.94 -8.26 4.16
CA LYS A 61 8.45 -8.58 5.50
C LYS A 61 8.51 -7.35 6.41
N HIS A 62 9.64 -6.65 6.41
CA HIS A 62 9.79 -5.42 7.19
C HIS A 62 8.74 -4.36 6.80
N TRP A 63 8.44 -4.22 5.50
CA TRP A 63 7.38 -3.32 5.02
C TRP A 63 6.01 -3.72 5.58
N VAL A 64 5.63 -4.99 5.48
CA VAL A 64 4.34 -5.50 5.99
C VAL A 64 4.22 -5.29 7.50
N ASP A 65 5.27 -5.64 8.25
CA ASP A 65 5.31 -5.47 9.71
C ASP A 65 5.19 -3.98 10.10
N PHE A 66 5.84 -3.07 9.37
CA PHE A 66 5.71 -1.64 9.56
C PHE A 66 4.26 -1.17 9.32
N CYS A 67 3.64 -1.62 8.24
CA CYS A 67 2.26 -1.25 7.92
C CYS A 67 1.27 -1.75 8.98
N ARG A 68 1.40 -3.00 9.44
CA ARG A 68 0.52 -3.58 10.50
C ARG A 68 0.73 -2.92 11.86
N SER A 69 1.96 -2.53 12.20
CA SER A 69 2.29 -1.93 13.50
C SER A 69 2.03 -0.42 13.59
N SER A 70 1.69 0.24 12.49
CA SER A 70 1.51 1.70 12.47
C SER A 70 0.25 2.14 13.21
N LYS A 71 0.42 2.74 14.40
CA LYS A 71 -0.68 3.29 15.22
C LYS A 71 -1.37 4.51 14.62
N ARG A 72 -0.68 5.26 13.75
CA ARG A 72 -1.21 6.50 13.13
C ARG A 72 -1.68 6.27 11.69
N GLY A 73 -1.66 5.03 11.22
CA GLY A 73 -1.91 4.71 9.82
C GLY A 73 -0.76 5.11 8.90
N LEU A 74 -1.05 5.13 7.60
CA LEU A 74 -0.09 5.46 6.55
C LEU A 74 -0.48 6.77 5.87
N ILE A 75 0.50 7.64 5.64
CA ILE A 75 0.27 8.95 5.04
C ILE A 75 -0.32 8.84 3.64
N GLY A 76 -1.33 9.66 3.33
CA GLY A 76 -1.89 9.75 1.98
C GLY A 76 -2.85 8.62 1.59
N LEU A 77 -3.17 7.69 2.49
CA LEU A 77 -4.20 6.67 2.27
C LEU A 77 -5.60 7.11 2.70
N GLN A 78 -5.72 8.16 3.53
CA GLN A 78 -7.02 8.68 3.99
C GLN A 78 -7.95 9.09 2.83
N ALA A 79 -7.39 9.65 1.76
CA ALA A 79 -8.16 10.09 0.60
C ALA A 79 -8.61 8.94 -0.32
N LEU A 80 -7.96 7.77 -0.26
CA LEU A 80 -8.40 6.58 -0.99
C LEU A 80 -9.55 5.87 -0.26
N VAL A 81 -9.57 5.94 1.08
CA VAL A 81 -10.63 5.34 1.90
C VAL A 81 -11.98 6.00 1.63
N GLN A 82 -12.01 7.32 1.37
CA GLN A 82 -13.25 8.04 1.07
C GLN A 82 -13.96 7.49 -0.18
N GLY A 83 -13.22 7.28 -1.28
CA GLY A 83 -13.81 6.80 -2.53
C GLY A 83 -14.28 5.34 -2.47
N LEU A 84 -13.71 4.52 -1.58
CA LEU A 84 -14.15 3.13 -1.37
C LEU A 84 -15.40 3.04 -0.48
N GLN A 85 -15.56 3.97 0.47
CA GLN A 85 -16.77 4.06 1.29
C GLN A 85 -17.97 4.51 0.46
N ASP A 86 -17.75 5.45 -0.46
CA ASP A 86 -18.81 5.95 -1.35
C ASP A 86 -19.34 4.85 -2.30
N GLU A 87 -18.50 3.90 -2.73
CA GLU A 87 -18.92 2.79 -3.61
C GLU A 87 -19.64 1.67 -2.84
N GLU A 88 -19.13 1.23 -1.68
CA GLU A 88 -19.82 0.21 -0.86
C GLU A 88 -21.20 0.68 -0.36
N GLU A 89 -21.30 1.94 0.09
CA GLU A 89 -22.58 2.52 0.55
C GLU A 89 -23.60 2.62 -0.60
N SER A 90 -23.13 2.72 -1.86
CA SER A 90 -23.98 2.70 -3.04
C SER A 90 -24.47 1.29 -3.42
N GLU A 91 -23.68 0.24 -3.19
CA GLU A 91 -24.04 -1.15 -3.48
C GLU A 91 -25.02 -1.72 -2.44
N ASP A 92 -24.80 -1.45 -1.16
CA ASP A 92 -25.71 -1.88 -0.07
C ASP A 92 -27.12 -1.28 -0.21
N LEU A 93 -27.22 -0.02 -0.68
CA LEU A 93 -28.49 0.65 -0.96
C LEU A 93 -29.27 0.06 -2.14
N VAL A 94 -28.59 -0.66 -3.04
CA VAL A 94 -29.21 -1.34 -4.19
C VAL A 94 -29.72 -2.72 -3.77
N GLU A 95 -28.99 -3.44 -2.91
CA GLU A 95 -29.43 -4.74 -2.37
C GLU A 95 -30.61 -4.63 -1.38
N GLU A 96 -30.68 -3.58 -0.56
CA GLU A 96 -31.83 -3.36 0.36
C GLU A 96 -33.15 -3.01 -0.35
N LYS A 97 -33.12 -2.71 -1.66
CA LYS A 97 -34.31 -2.33 -2.45
C LYS A 97 -34.90 -3.46 -3.31
N VAL A 98 -34.43 -4.70 -3.16
CA VAL A 98 -34.90 -5.88 -3.90
C VAL A 98 -35.77 -6.79 -3.05
#